data_AF-A0A1D3JHG9-F1
#
_entry.id   AF-A0A1D3JHG9-F1
#
_cell.length_a   1.000
_cell.length_b   1.000
_cell.length_c   1.000
_cell.angle_alpha   90.00
_cell.angle_beta   90.00
_cell.angle_gamma   90.00
#
_symmetry.space_group_name_H-M   'P 1'
#
loop_
_entity.id
_entity.type
_entity.pdbx_description
1 polymer ?
#
loop_
_entity_poly.entity_id
_entity_poly.type
_entity_poly.pdbx_seq_one_letter_code
_entity_poly.pdbx_strand_id
1 'polypeptide(L)'
;MVKLETSKIEKLRLFFEEDTIPSDFTEKFSSFSSLEGIHNNLYKIGYKLHNNFKSRLSNGMLIGEGGNDTISAEDYCELLNEWLNQKKKHYINEGSNCEESAQLWEKHIEELWEPIRTYVGDNVLCNRDTTTYICSASPDLKTALSVGFALLGTCLISFFFLYKFSPLGPWINNNIKKKKRITKNIFSEESSGSFERSSKNGEITIGYHFVEDS
;
A
#
# COMPACT_ATOMS: atom_id res chain seq x y z
N MET A 1 -12.05 30.69 -35.16
CA MET A 1 -12.49 31.00 -33.78
C MET A 1 -12.15 29.87 -32.80
N VAL A 2 -12.48 28.60 -33.07
CA VAL A 2 -12.18 27.43 -32.20
C VAL A 2 -10.69 27.28 -31.80
N LYS A 3 -9.75 27.52 -32.73
CA LYS A 3 -8.30 27.34 -32.49
C LYS A 3 -7.70 28.35 -31.50
N LEU A 4 -8.34 29.51 -31.33
CA LEU A 4 -7.85 30.58 -30.45
C LEU A 4 -8.18 30.28 -28.98
N GLU A 5 -9.33 29.65 -28.70
CA GLU A 5 -9.69 29.21 -27.34
C GLU A 5 -8.82 28.06 -26.84
N THR A 6 -8.51 27.07 -27.68
CA THR A 6 -7.64 25.94 -27.30
C THR A 6 -6.25 26.40 -26.88
N SER A 7 -5.68 27.39 -27.57
CA SER A 7 -4.35 27.94 -27.24
C SER A 7 -4.34 28.69 -25.90
N LYS A 8 -5.46 29.33 -25.51
CA LYS A 8 -5.57 30.04 -24.22
C LYS A 8 -5.67 29.06 -23.05
N ILE A 9 -6.49 28.02 -23.20
CA ILE A 9 -6.62 26.94 -22.21
C ILE A 9 -5.25 26.27 -21.99
N GLU A 10 -4.49 26.03 -23.05
CA GLU A 10 -3.16 25.43 -22.95
C GLU A 10 -2.16 26.33 -22.21
N LYS A 11 -2.16 27.64 -22.48
CA LYS A 11 -1.36 28.61 -21.70
C LYS A 11 -1.76 28.63 -20.22
N LEU A 12 -3.05 28.56 -19.92
CA LEU A 12 -3.53 28.53 -18.55
C LEU A 12 -3.12 27.22 -17.84
N ARG A 13 -3.19 26.09 -18.53
CA ARG A 13 -2.69 24.81 -18.01
C ARG A 13 -1.19 24.84 -17.75
N LEU A 14 -0.40 25.45 -18.64
CA LEU A 14 1.03 25.67 -18.40
C LEU A 14 1.29 26.56 -17.18
N PHE A 15 0.46 27.58 -16.99
CA PHE A 15 0.52 28.45 -15.82
C PHE A 15 0.23 27.67 -14.52
N PHE A 16 -0.74 26.75 -14.51
CA PHE A 16 -1.00 25.91 -13.34
C PHE A 16 0.19 25.02 -12.94
N GLU A 17 1.09 24.73 -13.88
CA GLU A 17 2.30 23.95 -13.66
C GLU A 17 3.50 24.79 -13.20
N GLU A 18 3.39 26.12 -13.14
CA GLU A 18 4.51 27.00 -12.80
C GLU A 18 5.11 26.64 -11.45
N ASP A 19 6.42 26.38 -11.44
CA ASP A 19 7.17 25.90 -10.28
C ASP A 19 7.88 27.07 -9.58
N THR A 20 7.08 28.03 -9.09
CA THR A 20 7.55 29.18 -8.34
C THR A 20 6.92 29.19 -6.94
N ILE A 21 7.74 29.08 -5.90
CA ILE A 21 7.26 29.11 -4.51
C ILE A 21 6.94 30.57 -4.14
N PRO A 22 5.68 30.88 -3.77
CA PRO A 22 5.33 32.24 -3.35
C PRO A 22 6.06 32.61 -2.06
N SER A 23 6.62 33.82 -2.00
CA SER A 23 7.44 34.28 -0.86
C SER A 23 6.72 34.26 0.48
N ASP A 24 5.39 34.35 0.47
CA ASP A 24 4.51 34.33 1.64
C ASP A 24 3.96 32.92 1.97
N PHE A 25 4.12 31.94 1.08
CA PHE A 25 3.54 30.61 1.27
C PHE A 25 4.09 29.92 2.52
N THR A 26 5.43 29.88 2.65
CA THR A 26 6.09 29.18 3.75
C THR A 26 5.76 29.78 5.13
N GLU A 27 5.61 31.11 5.19
CA GLU A 27 5.23 31.82 6.42
C GLU A 27 3.76 31.55 6.78
N LYS A 28 2.84 31.72 5.82
CA LYS A 28 1.39 31.63 6.07
C LYS A 28 0.88 30.21 6.24
N PHE A 29 1.51 29.25 5.56
CA PHE A 29 1.14 27.84 5.60
C PHE A 29 2.28 27.01 6.22
N SER A 30 2.88 27.50 7.30
CA SER A 30 4.02 26.86 7.98
C SER A 30 3.76 25.41 8.41
N SER A 31 2.53 25.09 8.81
CA SER A 31 2.11 23.71 9.11
C SER A 31 2.13 22.80 7.88
N PHE A 32 1.92 23.35 6.69
CA PHE A 32 2.03 22.64 5.42
C PHE A 32 3.49 22.55 4.95
N SER A 33 4.30 23.57 5.26
CA SER A 33 5.74 23.60 4.97
C SER A 33 6.53 22.45 5.58
N SER A 34 6.03 21.82 6.65
CA SER A 34 6.66 20.61 7.20
C SER A 34 6.67 19.41 6.24
N LEU A 35 5.87 19.44 5.17
CA LEU A 35 5.87 18.42 4.12
C LEU A 35 7.08 18.55 3.18
N GLU A 36 7.76 19.69 3.19
CA GLU A 36 8.96 19.90 2.39
C GLU A 36 10.04 18.87 2.76
N GLY A 37 10.59 18.19 1.74
CA GLY A 37 11.57 17.12 1.93
C GLY A 37 11.01 15.76 2.38
N ILE A 38 9.82 15.69 2.99
CA ILE A 38 9.17 14.43 3.40
C ILE A 38 8.19 13.95 2.32
N HIS A 39 7.20 14.78 2.00
CA HIS A 39 6.21 14.54 0.95
C HIS A 39 6.33 15.65 -0.10
N ASN A 40 7.52 15.74 -0.71
CA ASN A 40 7.88 16.84 -1.61
C ASN A 40 6.87 17.04 -2.75
N ASN A 41 6.31 15.97 -3.32
CA ASN A 41 5.29 16.08 -4.36
C ASN A 41 4.00 16.76 -3.87
N LEU A 42 3.52 16.43 -2.66
CA LEU A 42 2.37 17.11 -2.06
C LEU A 42 2.68 18.56 -1.75
N TYR A 43 3.86 18.82 -1.16
CA TYR A 43 4.33 20.17 -0.88
C TYR A 43 4.32 21.02 -2.16
N LYS A 44 4.83 20.45 -3.26
CA LYS A 44 4.83 21.09 -4.59
C LYS A 44 3.45 21.42 -5.10
N ILE A 45 2.52 20.47 -5.01
CA ILE A 45 1.14 20.69 -5.45
C ILE A 45 0.48 21.80 -4.61
N GLY A 46 0.74 21.85 -3.31
CA GLY A 46 0.18 22.85 -2.41
C GLY A 46 0.62 24.28 -2.71
N TYR A 47 1.91 24.57 -2.91
CA TYR A 47 2.31 25.94 -3.25
C TYR A 47 1.88 26.34 -4.66
N LYS A 48 1.81 25.40 -5.62
CA LYS A 48 1.26 25.67 -6.96
C LYS A 48 -0.21 26.07 -6.85
N LEU A 49 -1.00 25.35 -6.05
CA LEU A 49 -2.38 25.70 -5.75
C LEU A 49 -2.48 27.12 -5.20
N HIS A 50 -1.67 27.47 -4.19
CA HIS A 50 -1.64 28.83 -3.64
C HIS A 50 -1.28 29.89 -4.69
N ASN A 51 -0.28 29.63 -5.53
CA ASN A 51 0.13 30.55 -6.59
C ASN A 51 -0.99 30.82 -7.60
N ASN A 52 -1.78 29.78 -7.93
CA ASN A 52 -2.93 29.90 -8.81
C ASN A 52 -4.00 30.84 -8.25
N PHE A 53 -4.35 30.68 -6.97
CA PHE A 53 -5.28 31.60 -6.29
C PHE A 53 -4.75 33.04 -6.25
N LYS A 54 -3.48 33.23 -5.88
CA LYS A 54 -2.85 34.55 -5.76
C LYS A 54 -2.78 35.28 -7.10
N SER A 55 -2.41 34.58 -8.17
CA SER A 55 -2.24 35.21 -9.49
C SER A 55 -3.55 35.68 -10.11
N ARG A 56 -4.67 35.02 -9.77
CA ARG A 56 -6.01 35.50 -10.11
C ARG A 56 -6.31 36.86 -9.47
N LEU A 57 -5.81 37.14 -8.26
CA LEU A 57 -5.94 38.47 -7.62
C LEU A 57 -5.08 39.53 -8.31
N SER A 58 -3.82 39.21 -8.58
CA SER A 58 -2.83 40.23 -8.99
C SER A 58 -2.95 40.66 -10.44
N ASN A 59 -3.37 39.78 -11.35
CA ASN A 59 -3.22 40.07 -12.77
C ASN A 59 -4.45 40.69 -13.44
N GLY A 60 -5.64 40.74 -12.82
CA GLY A 60 -6.86 41.20 -13.50
C GLY A 60 -7.16 40.47 -14.83
N MET A 61 -6.39 39.42 -15.15
CA MET A 61 -6.19 38.87 -16.50
C MET A 61 -7.38 38.05 -16.98
N LEU A 62 -8.38 37.83 -16.11
CA LEU A 62 -9.54 36.98 -16.36
C LEU A 62 -10.88 37.64 -15.97
N ILE A 63 -10.87 38.92 -15.57
CA ILE A 63 -12.11 39.68 -15.39
C ILE A 63 -12.02 40.89 -16.31
N GLY A 64 -12.20 40.63 -17.61
CA GLY A 64 -12.39 41.69 -18.57
C GLY A 64 -13.78 42.27 -18.42
N GLU A 65 -13.94 43.30 -17.60
CA GLU A 65 -14.96 44.30 -17.88
C GLU A 65 -14.56 45.01 -19.19
N GLY A 66 -14.90 44.41 -20.34
CA GLY A 66 -14.86 45.08 -21.64
C GLY A 66 -14.16 44.40 -22.82
N GLY A 67 -13.90 43.08 -22.80
CA GLY A 67 -13.27 42.41 -23.95
C GLY A 67 -13.72 40.96 -24.19
N ASN A 68 -14.04 40.64 -25.45
CA ASN A 68 -14.52 39.34 -25.95
C ASN A 68 -13.48 38.18 -25.87
N ASP A 69 -12.35 38.40 -25.18
CA ASP A 69 -11.15 37.56 -25.23
C ASP A 69 -10.66 37.06 -23.86
N THR A 70 -11.43 37.28 -22.79
CA THR A 70 -11.07 36.88 -21.41
C THR A 70 -11.72 35.56 -21.01
N ILE A 71 -10.99 34.70 -20.28
CA ILE A 71 -11.54 33.45 -19.70
C ILE A 71 -12.42 33.87 -18.53
N SER A 72 -13.64 33.33 -18.44
CA SER A 72 -14.54 33.68 -17.35
C SER A 72 -14.03 33.19 -15.99
N ALA A 73 -14.56 33.80 -14.93
CA ALA A 73 -14.30 33.41 -13.55
C ALA A 73 -14.66 31.94 -13.29
N GLU A 74 -15.76 31.49 -13.91
CA GLU A 74 -16.32 30.16 -13.84
C GLU A 74 -15.43 29.15 -14.56
N ASP A 75 -15.07 29.41 -15.82
CA ASP A 75 -14.20 28.54 -16.62
C ASP A 75 -12.84 28.34 -15.96
N TYR A 76 -12.28 29.39 -15.36
CA TYR A 76 -11.03 29.27 -14.60
C TYR A 76 -11.18 28.31 -13.42
N CYS A 77 -12.27 28.39 -12.66
CA CYS A 77 -12.48 27.51 -11.52
C CYS A 77 -12.73 26.06 -11.96
N GLU A 78 -13.43 25.86 -13.07
CA GLU A 78 -13.61 24.53 -13.67
C GLU A 78 -12.25 23.93 -14.05
N LEU A 79 -11.43 24.68 -14.78
CA LEU A 79 -10.09 24.24 -15.20
C LEU A 79 -9.15 24.01 -14.00
N LEU A 80 -9.23 24.84 -12.96
CA LEU A 80 -8.43 24.67 -11.74
C LEU A 80 -8.83 23.39 -10.98
N ASN A 81 -10.14 23.12 -10.86
CA ASN A 81 -10.62 21.88 -10.26
C ASN A 81 -10.25 20.66 -11.10
N GLU A 82 -10.37 20.74 -12.43
CA GLU A 82 -9.93 19.69 -13.36
C GLU A 82 -8.44 19.37 -13.12
N TRP A 83 -7.59 20.40 -13.11
CA TRP A 83 -6.16 20.26 -12.86
C TRP A 83 -5.88 19.63 -11.49
N LEU A 84 -6.51 20.12 -10.43
CA LEU A 84 -6.25 19.61 -9.08
C LEU A 84 -6.71 18.15 -8.92
N ASN A 85 -7.84 17.77 -9.54
CA ASN A 85 -8.32 16.39 -9.59
C ASN A 85 -7.40 15.48 -10.42
N GLN A 86 -6.78 15.99 -11.50
CA GLN A 86 -5.74 15.25 -12.22
C GLN A 86 -4.49 15.04 -11.36
N LYS A 87 -4.05 16.06 -10.62
CA LYS A 87 -2.94 15.94 -9.66
C LYS A 87 -3.24 14.93 -8.56
N LYS A 88 -4.47 14.91 -8.03
CA LYS A 88 -4.96 13.90 -7.08
C LYS A 88 -4.77 12.49 -7.62
N LYS A 89 -5.32 12.25 -8.80
CA LYS A 89 -5.24 10.94 -9.46
C LYS A 89 -3.78 10.52 -9.71
N HIS A 90 -2.95 11.43 -10.19
CA HIS A 90 -1.56 11.13 -10.46
C HIS A 90 -0.79 10.80 -9.19
N TYR A 91 -0.90 11.65 -8.17
CA TYR A 91 -0.25 11.45 -6.87
C TYR A 91 -0.64 10.10 -6.23
N ILE A 92 -1.93 9.79 -6.19
CA ILE A 92 -2.41 8.53 -5.57
C ILE A 92 -1.93 7.30 -6.36
N ASN A 93 -1.84 7.39 -7.69
CA ASN A 93 -1.37 6.27 -8.53
C ASN A 93 0.13 6.05 -8.48
N GLU A 94 0.92 7.11 -8.33
CA GLU A 94 2.38 7.01 -8.19
C GLU A 94 2.81 6.57 -6.79
N GLY A 95 1.94 6.75 -5.80
CA GLY A 95 2.18 6.31 -4.44
C GLY A 95 2.33 4.78 -4.34
N SER A 96 3.17 4.34 -3.40
CA SER A 96 3.39 2.91 -3.14
C SER A 96 2.15 2.22 -2.56
N ASN A 97 1.34 2.97 -1.82
CA ASN A 97 0.07 2.53 -1.25
C ASN A 97 -1.02 3.54 -1.60
N CYS A 98 -2.02 3.07 -2.34
CA CYS A 98 -3.14 3.90 -2.81
C CYS A 98 -3.92 4.52 -1.65
N GLU A 99 -4.22 3.73 -0.62
CA GLU A 99 -5.04 4.16 0.52
C GLU A 99 -4.31 5.20 1.37
N GLU A 100 -3.03 4.95 1.65
CA GLU A 100 -2.18 5.89 2.38
C GLU A 100 -2.02 7.21 1.60
N SER A 101 -1.78 7.12 0.29
CA SER A 101 -1.64 8.30 -0.57
C SER A 101 -2.95 9.08 -0.66
N ALA A 102 -4.09 8.40 -0.74
CA ALA A 102 -5.40 9.04 -0.69
C ALA A 102 -5.61 9.77 0.65
N GLN A 103 -5.28 9.14 1.78
CA GLN A 103 -5.39 9.78 3.10
C GLN A 103 -4.48 11.01 3.24
N LEU A 104 -3.23 10.93 2.77
CA LEU A 104 -2.32 12.08 2.76
C LEU A 104 -2.85 13.22 1.88
N TRP A 105 -3.44 12.90 0.73
CA TRP A 105 -4.07 13.91 -0.13
C TRP A 105 -5.22 14.62 0.58
N GLU A 106 -6.18 13.88 1.14
CA GLU A 106 -7.33 14.45 1.85
C GLU A 106 -6.87 15.34 3.00
N LYS A 107 -5.95 14.84 3.82
CA LYS A 107 -5.43 15.55 4.99
C LYS A 107 -4.68 16.83 4.62
N HIS A 108 -3.93 16.84 3.51
CA HIS A 108 -3.01 17.93 3.23
C HIS A 108 -3.50 18.88 2.13
N ILE A 109 -4.01 18.37 1.02
CA ILE A 109 -4.39 19.22 -0.11
C ILE A 109 -5.84 19.70 0.02
N GLU A 110 -6.77 18.82 0.39
CA GLU A 110 -8.17 19.21 0.53
C GLU A 110 -8.36 20.14 1.74
N GLU A 111 -7.68 19.87 2.87
CA GLU A 111 -7.68 20.79 4.03
C GLU A 111 -6.98 22.13 3.76
N LEU A 112 -6.03 22.20 2.82
CA LEU A 112 -5.31 23.44 2.48
C LEU A 112 -6.16 24.41 1.65
N TRP A 113 -7.20 23.92 0.97
CA TRP A 113 -8.04 24.74 0.07
C TRP A 113 -8.72 25.91 0.80
N GLU A 114 -9.40 25.65 1.93
CA GLU A 114 -10.13 26.69 2.68
C GLU A 114 -9.21 27.75 3.32
N PRO A 115 -8.06 27.38 3.93
CA PRO A 115 -7.05 28.34 4.36
C PRO A 115 -6.55 29.25 3.24
N ILE A 116 -6.27 28.71 2.04
CA ILE A 116 -5.88 29.51 0.87
C ILE A 116 -7.01 30.45 0.47
N ARG A 117 -8.24 29.95 0.34
CA ARG A 117 -9.40 30.76 -0.03
C ARG A 117 -9.61 31.91 0.95
N THR A 118 -9.53 31.63 2.25
CA THR A 118 -9.69 32.63 3.32
C THR A 118 -8.60 33.70 3.27
N TYR A 119 -7.35 33.30 3.01
CA TYR A 119 -6.22 34.24 2.90
C TYR A 119 -6.35 35.18 1.70
N VAL A 120 -6.82 34.65 0.58
CA VAL A 120 -6.98 35.36 -0.70
C VAL A 120 -8.21 36.29 -0.67
N GLY A 121 -9.22 35.97 0.15
CA GLY A 121 -10.45 36.74 0.34
C GLY A 121 -11.55 36.40 -0.67
N ASP A 122 -12.78 36.86 -0.39
CA ASP A 122 -14.02 36.49 -1.09
C ASP A 122 -14.07 36.86 -2.59
N ASN A 123 -13.11 37.64 -3.08
CA ASN A 123 -13.03 38.08 -4.48
C ASN A 123 -12.67 36.93 -5.44
N VAL A 124 -12.20 35.79 -4.93
CA VAL A 124 -11.88 34.58 -5.72
C VAL A 124 -12.65 33.39 -5.16
N LEU A 125 -13.88 33.22 -5.67
CA LEU A 125 -14.82 32.20 -5.21
C LEU A 125 -14.69 30.90 -6.01
N CYS A 126 -13.48 30.35 -6.17
CA CYS A 126 -13.42 28.97 -6.62
C CYS A 126 -13.90 28.06 -5.50
N ASN A 127 -15.07 27.46 -5.73
CA ASN A 127 -15.55 26.35 -4.93
C ASN A 127 -14.76 25.10 -5.31
N ARG A 128 -14.38 24.32 -4.32
CA ARG A 128 -13.75 23.03 -4.52
C ARG A 128 -14.78 22.03 -5.03
N ASP A 129 -14.51 21.42 -6.19
CA ASP A 129 -15.25 20.28 -6.74
C ASP A 129 -14.34 19.05 -6.79
N THR A 130 -14.41 18.23 -5.74
CA THR A 130 -13.53 17.07 -5.57
C THR A 130 -14.15 15.81 -6.16
N THR A 131 -13.36 15.08 -6.94
CA THR A 131 -13.73 13.74 -7.38
C THR A 131 -13.30 12.72 -6.33
N THR A 132 -14.22 11.86 -5.91
CA THR A 132 -13.88 10.70 -5.08
C THR A 132 -12.96 9.77 -5.85
N TYR A 133 -11.79 9.49 -5.29
CA TYR A 133 -10.85 8.53 -5.87
C TYR A 133 -11.02 7.16 -5.20
N ILE A 134 -11.38 6.13 -5.97
CA ILE A 134 -11.60 4.78 -5.44
C ILE A 134 -10.35 3.94 -5.70
N CYS A 135 -9.67 3.55 -4.62
CA CYS A 135 -8.58 2.59 -4.67
C CYS A 135 -9.11 1.21 -5.06
N SER A 136 -8.99 0.87 -6.34
CA SER A 136 -9.35 -0.45 -6.85
C SER A 136 -8.16 -1.39 -6.76
N ALA A 137 -8.38 -2.61 -6.26
CA ALA A 137 -7.42 -3.68 -6.45
C ALA A 137 -7.15 -3.88 -7.95
N SER A 138 -5.87 -3.96 -8.34
CA SER A 138 -5.47 -4.17 -9.73
C SER A 138 -6.24 -5.34 -10.34
N PRO A 139 -6.70 -5.25 -11.60
CA PRO A 139 -7.31 -6.37 -12.31
C PRO A 139 -6.44 -7.63 -12.28
N ASP A 140 -5.11 -7.48 -12.23
CA ASP A 140 -4.16 -8.60 -12.13
C ASP A 140 -4.30 -9.33 -10.79
N LEU A 141 -4.43 -8.59 -9.67
CA LEU A 141 -4.61 -9.16 -8.34
C LEU A 141 -5.98 -9.84 -8.21
N LYS A 142 -7.04 -9.22 -8.75
CA LYS A 142 -8.39 -9.81 -8.76
C LYS A 142 -8.40 -11.12 -9.56
N THR A 143 -7.74 -11.14 -10.71
CA THR A 143 -7.61 -12.33 -11.56
C THR A 143 -6.77 -13.40 -10.87
N ALA A 144 -5.62 -13.04 -10.30
CA ALA A 144 -4.76 -13.96 -9.57
C ALA A 144 -5.45 -14.58 -8.35
N LEU A 145 -6.20 -13.80 -7.57
CA LEU A 145 -6.98 -14.30 -6.45
C LEU A 145 -8.09 -15.24 -6.93
N SER A 146 -8.84 -14.87 -7.96
CA SER A 146 -9.91 -15.71 -8.52
C SER A 146 -9.38 -17.05 -9.03
N VAL A 147 -8.30 -17.04 -9.81
CA VAL A 147 -7.66 -18.25 -10.33
C VAL A 147 -7.04 -19.06 -9.18
N GLY A 148 -6.38 -18.40 -8.23
CA GLY A 148 -5.78 -19.02 -7.06
C GLY A 148 -6.81 -19.76 -6.20
N PHE A 149 -7.95 -19.14 -5.89
CA PHE A 149 -9.04 -19.78 -5.15
C PHE A 149 -9.65 -20.96 -5.93
N ALA A 150 -9.83 -20.84 -7.25
CA ALA A 150 -10.33 -21.94 -8.07
C ALA A 150 -9.37 -23.14 -8.08
N LEU A 151 -8.06 -22.89 -8.23
CA LEU A 151 -7.03 -23.93 -8.20
C LEU A 151 -6.93 -24.58 -6.82
N LEU A 152 -6.92 -23.79 -5.74
CA LEU A 152 -6.89 -24.29 -4.37
C LEU A 152 -8.12 -25.16 -4.07
N GLY A 153 -9.32 -24.68 -4.42
CA GLY A 153 -10.55 -25.45 -4.26
C GLY A 153 -10.50 -26.77 -5.03
N THR A 154 -10.10 -26.73 -6.30
CA THR A 154 -9.97 -27.94 -7.14
C THR A 154 -8.94 -28.91 -6.58
N CYS A 155 -7.78 -28.43 -6.12
CA CYS A 155 -6.76 -29.25 -5.47
C CYS A 155 -7.30 -29.89 -4.19
N LEU A 156 -7.94 -29.12 -3.31
CA LEU A 156 -8.49 -29.63 -2.05
C LEU A 156 -9.55 -30.71 -2.29
N ILE A 157 -10.45 -30.47 -3.24
CA ILE A 157 -11.48 -31.44 -3.65
C ILE A 157 -10.83 -32.71 -4.22
N SER A 158 -9.84 -32.55 -5.11
CA SER A 158 -9.11 -33.68 -5.71
C SER A 158 -8.36 -34.49 -4.65
N PHE A 159 -7.64 -33.83 -3.73
CA PHE A 159 -6.96 -34.50 -2.61
C PHE A 159 -7.96 -35.18 -1.67
N PHE A 160 -9.14 -34.61 -1.43
CA PHE A 160 -10.18 -35.25 -0.64
C PHE A 160 -10.71 -36.52 -1.31
N PHE A 161 -10.99 -36.48 -2.62
CA PHE A 161 -11.40 -37.66 -3.37
C PHE A 161 -10.29 -38.70 -3.47
N LEU A 162 -9.05 -38.31 -3.73
CA LEU A 162 -7.91 -39.21 -3.70
C LEU A 162 -7.72 -39.79 -2.30
N TYR A 163 -7.88 -39.03 -1.22
CA TYR A 163 -7.78 -39.57 0.13
C TYR A 163 -8.91 -40.58 0.44
N LYS A 164 -10.14 -40.28 0.02
CA LYS A 164 -11.33 -41.11 0.26
C LYS A 164 -11.38 -42.37 -0.60
N PHE A 165 -10.85 -42.33 -1.83
CA PHE A 165 -10.94 -43.40 -2.82
C PHE A 165 -9.59 -44.07 -3.14
N SER A 166 -8.48 -43.57 -2.63
CA SER A 166 -7.19 -44.24 -2.80
C SER A 166 -7.03 -45.38 -1.80
N PRO A 167 -6.49 -46.55 -2.21
CA PRO A 167 -6.08 -47.62 -1.29
C PRO A 167 -4.88 -47.21 -0.40
N LEU A 168 -4.47 -45.94 -0.46
CA LEU A 168 -3.42 -45.35 0.37
C LEU A 168 -3.76 -45.32 1.86
N GLY A 169 -5.04 -45.26 2.27
CA GLY A 169 -5.41 -45.39 3.69
C GLY A 169 -4.92 -46.72 4.29
N PRO A 170 -5.31 -47.86 3.70
CA PRO A 170 -4.76 -49.17 4.05
C PRO A 170 -3.24 -49.28 3.86
N TRP A 171 -2.66 -48.73 2.79
CA TRP A 171 -1.22 -48.82 2.51
C TRP A 171 -0.36 -48.03 3.52
N ILE A 172 -0.77 -46.82 3.90
CA ILE A 172 -0.11 -46.00 4.94
C ILE A 172 -0.22 -46.73 6.28
N ASN A 173 -1.40 -47.24 6.64
CA ASN A 173 -1.56 -48.01 7.87
C ASN A 173 -0.68 -49.28 7.86
N ASN A 174 -0.55 -49.94 6.70
CA ASN A 174 0.30 -51.12 6.56
C ASN A 174 1.80 -50.78 6.65
N ASN A 175 2.22 -49.64 6.10
CA ASN A 175 3.59 -49.14 6.20
C ASN A 175 3.94 -48.72 7.64
N ILE A 176 3.01 -48.08 8.36
CA ILE A 176 3.16 -47.75 9.79
C ILE A 176 3.24 -49.04 10.63
N LYS A 177 2.38 -50.03 10.37
CA LYS A 177 2.44 -51.36 11.01
C LYS A 177 3.74 -52.11 10.69
N LYS A 178 4.23 -52.02 9.46
CA LYS A 178 5.50 -52.61 9.02
C LYS A 178 6.68 -51.98 9.76
N LYS A 179 6.71 -50.65 9.90
CA LYS A 179 7.71 -49.95 10.73
C LYS A 179 7.63 -50.35 12.20
N LYS A 180 6.43 -50.43 12.80
CA LYS A 180 6.26 -50.89 14.20
C LYS A 180 6.74 -52.33 14.43
N ARG A 181 6.55 -53.23 13.45
CA ARG A 181 7.07 -54.62 13.54
C ARG A 181 8.60 -54.67 13.46
N ILE A 182 9.21 -53.88 12.59
CA ILE A 182 10.68 -53.81 12.46
C ILE A 182 11.31 -53.29 13.76
N THR A 183 10.75 -52.23 14.36
CA THR A 183 11.25 -51.71 15.65
C THR A 183 11.08 -52.71 16.79
N LYS A 184 9.98 -53.48 16.82
CA LYS A 184 9.78 -54.52 17.84
C LYS A 184 10.76 -55.69 17.69
N ASN A 185 11.07 -56.10 16.47
CA ASN A 185 12.03 -57.17 16.20
C ASN A 185 13.47 -56.77 16.58
N ILE A 186 13.86 -55.52 16.31
CA ILE A 186 15.18 -54.99 16.70
C ILE A 186 15.31 -54.92 18.23
N PHE A 187 14.27 -54.45 18.93
CA PHE A 187 14.26 -54.38 20.40
C PHE A 187 14.28 -55.77 21.06
N SER A 188 13.65 -56.78 20.45
CA SER A 188 13.72 -58.17 20.95
C SER A 188 15.06 -58.86 20.68
N GLU A 189 15.72 -58.56 19.56
CA GLU A 189 17.06 -59.11 19.25
C GLU A 189 18.15 -58.51 20.16
N GLU A 190 18.04 -57.22 20.50
CA GLU A 190 18.95 -56.55 21.45
C GLU A 190 18.77 -57.06 22.89
N SER A 191 17.55 -57.48 23.27
CA SER A 191 17.28 -58.14 24.55
C SER A 191 17.76 -59.59 24.64
N SER A 192 17.96 -60.28 23.51
CA SER A 192 18.42 -61.69 23.46
C SER A 192 19.90 -61.86 23.12
N GLY A 193 20.61 -60.78 22.76
CA GLY A 193 21.95 -60.82 22.19
C GLY A 193 23.12 -60.52 23.13
N SER A 194 22.90 -60.19 24.41
CA SER A 194 23.99 -59.79 25.31
C SER A 194 23.88 -60.41 26.71
N PHE A 195 24.25 -61.69 26.86
CA PHE A 195 24.88 -62.16 28.09
C PHE A 195 25.66 -63.46 27.85
N GLU A 196 26.88 -63.36 27.32
CA GLU A 196 27.90 -64.39 27.54
C GLU A 196 29.28 -63.80 27.29
N ARG A 197 29.88 -63.22 28.34
CA ARG A 197 31.34 -63.14 28.42
C ARG A 197 31.80 -63.57 29.80
N SER A 198 32.25 -64.83 29.81
CA SER A 198 32.91 -65.55 30.88
C SER A 198 34.01 -64.72 31.55
N SER A 199 33.90 -64.60 32.87
CA SER A 199 34.93 -64.16 33.81
C SER A 199 35.94 -65.28 34.07
N LYS A 200 37.24 -65.03 33.86
CA LYS A 200 38.35 -65.64 34.63
C LYS A 200 39.58 -64.71 34.68
N ASN A 201 39.85 -64.28 35.92
CA ASN A 201 41.14 -63.98 36.56
C ASN A 201 41.93 -62.72 36.17
N GLY A 202 41.86 -61.74 37.07
CA GLY A 202 42.75 -60.59 37.21
C GLY A 202 42.25 -59.70 38.35
N GLU A 203 42.76 -59.96 39.54
CA GLU A 203 42.47 -59.32 40.83
C GLU A 203 42.59 -57.78 40.80
N ILE A 204 41.66 -57.07 41.45
CA ILE A 204 41.87 -56.06 42.52
C ILE A 204 40.56 -55.28 42.79
N THR A 205 39.90 -55.74 43.86
CA THR A 205 39.29 -55.05 45.01
C THR A 205 38.84 -53.56 45.02
N ILE A 206 37.59 -53.42 45.51
CA ILE A 206 37.05 -52.48 46.54
C ILE A 206 36.80 -51.01 46.10
N GLY A 207 35.64 -50.38 46.36
CA GLY A 207 34.54 -50.80 47.24
C GLY A 207 33.30 -49.91 47.22
N TYR A 208 32.34 -50.31 48.03
CA TYR A 208 31.10 -49.60 48.34
C TYR A 208 31.04 -49.35 49.84
N HIS A 209 30.62 -48.16 50.26
CA HIS A 209 30.11 -47.82 51.60
C HIS A 209 29.37 -46.47 51.41
N PHE A 210 28.16 -46.18 51.89
CA PHE A 210 27.20 -46.80 52.82
C PHE A 210 25.82 -46.15 52.54
N VAL A 211 24.74 -46.90 52.34
CA VAL A 211 23.60 -47.14 53.27
C VAL A 211 22.96 -45.87 53.84
N GLU A 212 21.71 -45.61 53.43
CA GLU A 212 20.77 -44.68 54.08
C GLU A 212 20.09 -45.37 55.28
N ASP A 213 19.89 -44.54 56.31
CA ASP A 213 19.56 -44.86 57.70
C ASP A 213 18.21 -45.54 57.95
N SER A 214 18.19 -46.34 59.03
CA SER A 214 17.15 -46.35 60.06
C SER A 214 17.73 -46.85 61.38
#